data_AF-A0A7C3DUN5-F1
#
_entry.id   AF-A0A7C3DUN5-F1
#
_cell.length_a   1.000
_cell.length_b   1.000
_cell.length_c   1.000
_cell.angle_alpha   90.00
_cell.angle_beta   90.00
_cell.angle_gamma   90.00
#
_symmetry.space_group_name_H-M   'P 1'
#
loop_
_entity.id
_entity.type
_entity.pdbx_description
1 polymer ?
#
loop_
_entity_poly.entity_id
_entity_poly.type
_entity_poly.pdbx_seq_one_letter_code
_entity_poly.pdbx_strand_id
1 'polypeptide(L)'
;MNSKPTRAGCLSAILAISLAAPMSAELIRFPDDPAVADVRRDFGAKGDGVADDTAALQRGIEASSDRGGRTKILFLPNGTYRVTNTLVVRARVGPWVYGESRDRVIIRLDDHVPTNVTAVVRTHPSDTEAGSADWFMRCFRNLTIDAGNNPHVDGIRWFGNNSSLLKNVRVTGTGKVAVNSGFLGQNGPNLVQDVLVEGSFETGVRSAWNWGQTLSRVTIRNARQEGVYVNATAVGIEDLVVENSPVALRNEYPNDWTWWGGVVALAGGRFTGGNPAGPAITNTSVLYARDVIATGFRQVLQSTTPGGSVTGGRLDEYLSHPAVKLFPDSPDRALRLPVASEPAFAWETNLANWICVNDHGAVAGDNQDDTVAIQKAVDAAAAAGQTVVYLRGTGGGDPNWYTLDGEVHVHGSVRHVIGLGFGRVIGGPTGRFIVDDTSAPVVKFQHLQAFGGRPPAVENRSKDRTLFIESCDLRVVGNGRGDIFVTDCPSGIELRSPRQRLWARQLNPEGDSDAGLVRNHGGQLWALGVKHEGRGMRWLTDQGGRTEILGLFNYGPGIATNDFRPAFDVNRAAFSAAGVREISFGNTYPVKVRERRGDETREEKGGGWIGWALYSGWTAPTSNAGLMVPGP
;
A
#
# COMPACT_ATOMS: atom_id res chain seq x y z
N MET A 1 63.59 -24.32 1.13
CA MET A 1 62.86 -24.12 2.41
C MET A 1 62.03 -22.86 2.29
N ASN A 2 60.73 -23.00 2.59
CA ASN A 2 59.75 -21.97 2.92
C ASN A 2 59.31 -20.97 1.84
N SER A 3 58.35 -21.43 1.04
CA SER A 3 57.23 -20.65 0.53
C SER A 3 56.40 -20.05 1.69
N LYS A 4 56.00 -18.78 1.57
CA LYS A 4 54.87 -18.19 2.30
C LYS A 4 53.95 -17.49 1.30
N PRO A 5 52.64 -17.79 1.26
CA PRO A 5 51.70 -17.10 0.40
C PRO A 5 51.19 -15.83 1.08
N THR A 6 51.08 -14.75 0.30
CA THR A 6 50.40 -13.50 0.64
C THR A 6 48.89 -13.75 0.78
N ARG A 7 48.34 -13.48 1.97
CA ARG A 7 46.90 -13.54 2.24
C ARG A 7 46.20 -12.39 1.52
N ALA A 8 45.30 -12.73 0.60
CA ALA A 8 44.26 -11.84 0.11
C ALA A 8 43.34 -11.45 1.28
N GLY A 9 43.11 -10.17 1.47
CA GLY A 9 42.17 -9.65 2.45
C GLY A 9 40.74 -9.90 2.00
N CYS A 10 40.06 -10.86 2.63
CA CYS A 10 38.60 -10.95 2.58
C CYS A 10 38.02 -9.75 3.32
N LEU A 11 37.40 -8.81 2.59
CA LEU A 11 36.40 -7.92 3.18
C LEU A 11 35.20 -8.78 3.58
N SER A 12 35.10 -9.11 4.86
CA SER A 12 33.89 -9.68 5.44
C SER A 12 32.79 -8.61 5.39
N ALA A 13 31.84 -8.78 4.48
CA ALA A 13 30.57 -8.06 4.53
C ALA A 13 29.87 -8.44 5.84
N ILE A 14 29.80 -7.48 6.77
CA ILE A 14 29.00 -7.61 7.99
C ILE A 14 27.54 -7.60 7.55
N LEU A 15 26.95 -8.79 7.48
CA LEU A 15 25.51 -8.97 7.33
C LEU A 15 24.87 -8.40 8.60
N ALA A 16 24.28 -7.21 8.50
CA ALA A 16 23.43 -6.69 9.56
C ALA A 16 22.21 -7.60 9.67
N ILE A 17 22.27 -8.56 10.61
CA ILE A 17 21.10 -9.31 11.05
C ILE A 17 20.21 -8.28 11.75
N SER A 18 19.23 -7.78 11.01
CA SER A 18 18.07 -7.09 11.58
C SER A 18 17.37 -8.10 12.49
N LEU A 19 17.76 -8.15 13.77
CA LEU A 19 16.91 -8.71 14.81
C LEU A 19 15.58 -7.97 14.72
N ALA A 20 14.55 -8.66 14.26
CA ALA A 20 13.19 -8.15 14.27
C ALA A 20 12.90 -7.68 15.69
N ALA A 21 12.82 -6.37 15.90
CA ALA A 21 12.31 -5.84 17.15
C ALA A 21 10.94 -6.51 17.38
N PRO A 22 10.66 -7.06 18.57
CA PRO A 22 9.36 -7.63 18.83
C PRO A 22 8.33 -6.55 18.52
N MET A 23 7.44 -6.81 17.54
CA MET A 23 6.28 -5.97 17.31
C MET A 23 5.53 -5.93 18.64
N SER A 24 5.63 -4.82 19.37
CA SER A 24 4.73 -4.54 20.47
C SER A 24 3.32 -4.69 19.91
N ALA A 25 2.53 -5.60 20.48
CA ALA A 25 1.16 -5.81 20.03
C ALA A 25 0.41 -4.48 20.11
N GLU A 26 0.05 -3.91 18.95
CA GLU A 26 -0.68 -2.66 18.89
C GLU A 26 -2.04 -2.84 19.57
N LEU A 27 -2.25 -2.10 20.67
CA LEU A 27 -3.50 -2.06 21.41
C LEU A 27 -4.30 -0.84 20.95
N ILE A 28 -5.47 -1.08 20.36
CA ILE A 28 -6.34 -0.02 19.84
C ILE A 28 -7.48 0.25 20.82
N ARG A 29 -7.71 1.54 21.08
CA ARG A 29 -8.83 2.08 21.85
C ARG A 29 -9.39 3.30 21.13
N PHE A 30 -10.69 3.52 21.26
CA PHE A 30 -11.38 4.70 20.74
C PHE A 30 -12.20 5.37 21.84
N PRO A 31 -12.45 6.68 21.75
CA PRO A 31 -13.35 7.38 22.67
C PRO A 31 -14.78 6.84 22.54
N ASP A 32 -15.57 7.00 23.60
CA ASP A 32 -17.01 6.75 23.56
C ASP A 32 -17.72 7.90 22.82
N ASP A 33 -17.65 7.86 21.49
CA ASP A 33 -18.23 8.86 20.59
C ASP A 33 -19.22 8.19 19.62
N PRO A 34 -20.32 8.85 19.22
CA PRO A 34 -21.26 8.32 18.22
C PRO A 34 -20.63 7.90 16.88
N ALA A 35 -19.44 8.39 16.53
CA ALA A 35 -18.66 7.98 15.36
C ALA A 35 -17.93 6.63 15.52
N VAL A 36 -18.08 5.96 16.66
CA VAL A 36 -17.50 4.65 16.96
C VAL A 36 -18.62 3.70 17.38
N ALA A 37 -18.78 2.62 16.63
CA ALA A 37 -19.68 1.53 16.97
C ALA A 37 -18.88 0.38 17.60
N ASP A 38 -19.16 0.05 18.86
CA ASP A 38 -18.57 -1.10 19.54
C ASP A 38 -19.47 -2.33 19.32
N VAL A 39 -18.91 -3.41 18.80
CA VAL A 39 -19.71 -4.56 18.38
C VAL A 39 -20.48 -5.24 19.52
N ARG A 40 -19.94 -5.21 20.74
CA ARG A 40 -20.59 -5.79 21.93
C ARG A 40 -21.67 -4.87 22.45
N ARG A 41 -21.32 -3.58 22.65
CA ARG A 41 -22.23 -2.58 23.20
C ARG A 41 -23.43 -2.33 22.28
N ASP A 42 -23.17 -2.15 20.99
CA ASP A 42 -24.16 -1.60 20.05
C ASP A 42 -24.89 -2.68 19.25
N PHE A 43 -24.29 -3.86 19.07
CA PHE A 43 -24.89 -4.95 18.29
C PHE A 43 -25.08 -6.25 19.07
N GLY A 44 -24.64 -6.31 20.33
CA GLY A 44 -24.91 -7.43 21.23
C GLY A 44 -24.03 -8.66 21.02
N ALA A 45 -22.93 -8.54 20.26
CA ALA A 45 -21.97 -9.63 20.13
C ALA A 45 -21.40 -10.03 21.50
N LYS A 46 -21.16 -11.33 21.71
CA LYS A 46 -20.60 -11.85 22.95
C LYS A 46 -19.08 -11.91 22.88
N GLY A 47 -18.54 -12.41 21.77
CA GLY A 47 -17.10 -12.64 21.61
C GLY A 47 -16.57 -13.64 22.64
N ASP A 48 -17.36 -14.63 23.03
CA ASP A 48 -17.07 -15.66 24.04
C ASP A 48 -16.63 -17.01 23.42
N GLY A 49 -16.64 -17.11 22.08
CA GLY A 49 -16.32 -18.31 21.32
C GLY A 49 -17.44 -19.34 21.24
N VAL A 50 -18.61 -19.07 21.86
CA VAL A 50 -19.74 -20.00 21.97
C VAL A 50 -20.97 -19.44 21.27
N ALA A 51 -21.37 -18.22 21.60
CA ALA A 51 -22.51 -17.58 20.98
C ALA A 51 -22.26 -17.35 19.48
N ASP A 52 -23.30 -17.51 18.66
CA ASP A 52 -23.23 -17.15 17.25
C ASP A 52 -23.32 -15.62 17.11
N ASP A 53 -22.16 -15.00 16.83
CA ASP A 53 -22.02 -13.56 16.66
C ASP A 53 -22.21 -13.09 15.21
N THR A 54 -22.55 -14.00 14.28
CA THR A 54 -22.64 -13.69 12.84
C THR A 54 -23.56 -12.49 12.58
N ALA A 55 -24.77 -12.50 13.14
CA ALA A 55 -25.74 -11.43 12.91
C ALA A 55 -25.31 -10.10 13.55
N ALA A 56 -24.66 -10.12 14.71
CA ALA A 56 -24.17 -8.92 15.38
C ALA A 56 -23.00 -8.27 14.62
N LEU A 57 -22.03 -9.09 14.19
CA LEU A 57 -20.93 -8.65 13.35
C LEU A 57 -21.41 -8.12 11.99
N GLN A 58 -22.37 -8.80 11.36
CA GLN A 58 -22.93 -8.36 10.08
C GLN A 58 -23.59 -6.97 10.20
N ARG A 59 -24.40 -6.74 11.25
CA ARG A 59 -24.96 -5.41 11.52
C ARG A 59 -23.88 -4.35 11.79
N GLY A 60 -22.81 -4.73 12.48
CA GLY A 60 -21.68 -3.83 12.72
C GLY A 60 -20.95 -3.43 11.43
N ILE A 61 -20.72 -4.39 10.53
CA ILE A 61 -20.14 -4.13 9.21
C ILE A 61 -21.04 -3.17 8.43
N GLU A 62 -22.35 -3.41 8.43
CA GLU A 62 -23.33 -2.56 7.75
C GLU A 62 -23.36 -1.15 8.34
N ALA A 63 -23.31 -0.99 9.67
CA ALA A 63 -23.30 0.32 10.34
C ALA A 63 -21.99 1.11 10.15
N SER A 64 -20.88 0.44 9.87
CA SER A 64 -19.59 1.06 9.51
C SER A 64 -19.45 1.32 8.01
N SER A 65 -20.44 0.90 7.22
CA SER A 65 -20.45 1.00 5.78
C SER A 65 -21.53 1.98 5.29
N ASP A 66 -21.48 2.28 3.99
CA ASP A 66 -22.48 3.06 3.24
C ASP A 66 -22.57 4.56 3.60
N ARG A 67 -23.19 5.35 2.72
CA ARG A 67 -23.42 6.81 2.89
C ARG A 67 -24.87 7.15 3.19
N GLY A 68 -25.76 6.18 3.46
CA GLY A 68 -27.15 6.45 3.85
C GLY A 68 -27.29 7.19 5.19
N GLY A 69 -26.26 7.15 6.05
CA GLY A 69 -26.14 7.90 7.30
C GLY A 69 -24.66 8.18 7.63
N ARG A 70 -24.37 8.81 8.78
CA ARG A 70 -22.98 9.08 9.20
C ARG A 70 -22.24 7.76 9.41
N THR A 71 -21.15 7.58 8.66
CA THR A 71 -20.24 6.43 8.77
C THR A 71 -19.53 6.41 10.12
N LYS A 72 -19.12 5.21 10.54
CA LYS A 72 -18.48 4.98 11.85
C LYS A 72 -17.28 4.04 11.71
N ILE A 73 -16.36 4.12 12.67
CA ILE A 73 -15.46 3.01 12.95
C ILE A 73 -16.28 1.86 13.56
N LEU A 74 -16.07 0.62 13.10
CA LEU A 74 -16.49 -0.58 13.82
C LEU A 74 -15.34 -1.08 14.69
N PHE A 75 -15.51 -0.99 16.01
CA PHE A 75 -14.54 -1.47 16.99
C PHE A 75 -14.91 -2.86 17.51
N LEU A 76 -13.94 -3.78 17.50
CA LEU A 76 -14.06 -5.13 18.04
C LEU A 76 -13.15 -5.24 19.28
N PRO A 77 -13.71 -5.26 20.50
CA PRO A 77 -12.96 -5.61 21.71
C PRO A 77 -12.36 -7.01 21.63
N ASN A 78 -11.32 -7.29 22.42
CA ASN A 78 -10.74 -8.64 22.49
C ASN A 78 -11.81 -9.69 22.86
N GLY A 79 -11.84 -10.78 22.11
CA GLY A 79 -12.81 -11.86 22.19
C GLY A 79 -12.71 -12.81 20.98
N THR A 80 -13.32 -13.98 21.13
CA THR A 80 -13.51 -14.92 20.02
C THR A 80 -14.96 -14.82 19.55
N TYR A 81 -15.16 -14.26 18.37
CA TYR A 81 -16.46 -14.11 17.76
C TYR A 81 -16.71 -15.28 16.83
N ARG A 82 -17.50 -16.24 17.29
CA ARG A 82 -17.88 -17.41 16.51
C ARG A 82 -18.89 -16.99 15.44
N VAL A 83 -18.63 -17.38 14.19
CA VAL A 83 -19.53 -17.16 13.06
C VAL A 83 -19.88 -18.48 12.38
N THR A 84 -21.11 -18.58 11.89
CA THR A 84 -21.67 -19.79 11.24
C THR A 84 -21.89 -19.61 9.74
N ASN A 85 -21.68 -18.38 9.23
CA ASN A 85 -21.82 -18.03 7.83
C ASN A 85 -20.83 -16.92 7.44
N THR A 86 -20.63 -16.72 6.13
CA THR A 86 -19.78 -15.66 5.58
C THR A 86 -20.28 -14.28 5.99
N LEU A 87 -19.40 -13.46 6.56
CA LEU A 87 -19.64 -12.03 6.75
C LEU A 87 -19.44 -11.31 5.41
N VAL A 88 -20.44 -10.52 5.01
CA VAL A 88 -20.47 -9.90 3.68
C VAL A 88 -20.50 -8.38 3.78
N VAL A 89 -19.51 -7.72 3.19
CA VAL A 89 -19.59 -6.27 2.95
C VAL A 89 -20.47 -6.02 1.73
N ARG A 90 -21.62 -5.39 1.94
CA ARG A 90 -22.61 -5.11 0.88
C ARG A 90 -22.48 -3.71 0.28
N ALA A 91 -21.87 -2.78 1.00
CA ALA A 91 -21.77 -1.39 0.56
C ALA A 91 -20.48 -1.09 -0.20
N ARG A 92 -20.57 -0.08 -1.06
CA ARG A 92 -19.48 0.41 -1.91
C ARG A 92 -18.41 1.20 -1.17
N VAL A 93 -18.72 1.77 -0.01
CA VAL A 93 -17.79 2.58 0.79
C VAL A 93 -17.69 2.00 2.19
N GLY A 94 -16.46 1.90 2.71
CA GLY A 94 -16.19 1.23 3.97
C GLY A 94 -16.28 -0.30 3.86
N PRO A 95 -16.18 -1.03 4.98
CA PRO A 95 -16.15 -0.53 6.35
C PRO A 95 -14.77 -0.09 6.85
N TRP A 96 -14.74 0.50 8.05
CA TRP A 96 -13.53 0.74 8.84
C TRP A 96 -13.54 -0.14 10.09
N VAL A 97 -13.03 -1.36 9.97
CA VAL A 97 -13.01 -2.37 11.03
C VAL A 97 -11.68 -2.38 11.78
N TYR A 98 -11.77 -2.20 13.09
CA TYR A 98 -10.63 -2.12 14.01
C TYR A 98 -10.80 -3.13 15.15
N GLY A 99 -9.92 -4.13 15.21
CA GLY A 99 -9.78 -4.96 16.40
C GLY A 99 -8.91 -4.27 17.46
N GLU A 100 -9.23 -4.50 18.73
CA GLU A 100 -8.44 -4.08 19.88
C GLU A 100 -6.99 -4.62 19.81
N SER A 101 -6.80 -5.87 19.39
CA SER A 101 -5.48 -6.44 19.12
C SER A 101 -5.56 -7.63 18.17
N ARG A 102 -4.54 -7.79 17.31
CA ARG A 102 -4.50 -8.85 16.27
C ARG A 102 -4.76 -10.24 16.84
N ASP A 103 -4.08 -10.59 17.92
CA ASP A 103 -4.01 -11.98 18.39
C ASP A 103 -5.14 -12.34 19.36
N ARG A 104 -5.96 -11.37 19.80
CA ARG A 104 -7.05 -11.59 20.76
C ARG A 104 -8.43 -11.17 20.27
N VAL A 105 -8.52 -10.52 19.11
CA VAL A 105 -9.77 -10.38 18.36
C VAL A 105 -9.79 -11.47 17.30
N ILE A 106 -10.59 -12.52 17.50
CA ILE A 106 -10.62 -13.67 16.61
C ILE A 106 -12.03 -13.79 16.03
N ILE A 107 -12.18 -13.60 14.72
CA ILE A 107 -13.41 -13.96 14.00
C ILE A 107 -13.21 -15.38 13.51
N ARG A 108 -13.92 -16.35 14.10
CA ARG A 108 -13.74 -17.79 13.84
C ARG A 108 -14.96 -18.38 13.19
N LEU A 109 -14.80 -18.95 12.00
CA LEU A 109 -15.81 -19.75 11.34
C LEU A 109 -15.88 -21.14 11.98
N ASP A 110 -17.09 -21.69 12.10
CA ASP A 110 -17.30 -23.08 12.49
C ASP A 110 -16.51 -24.07 11.62
N ASP A 111 -16.15 -25.21 12.21
CA ASP A 111 -15.57 -26.31 11.45
C ASP A 111 -16.64 -27.02 10.62
N HIS A 112 -16.26 -27.58 9.47
CA HIS A 112 -17.13 -28.39 8.62
C HIS A 112 -18.41 -27.67 8.15
N VAL A 113 -18.31 -26.36 7.87
CA VAL A 113 -19.44 -25.60 7.32
C VAL A 113 -19.88 -26.14 5.97
N PRO A 114 -21.16 -25.97 5.59
CA PRO A 114 -21.63 -26.40 4.28
C PRO A 114 -20.91 -25.68 3.13
N THR A 115 -20.91 -26.29 1.94
CA THR A 115 -20.12 -25.82 0.77
C THR A 115 -20.59 -24.48 0.17
N ASN A 116 -21.78 -24.00 0.54
CA ASN A 116 -22.25 -22.67 0.15
C ASN A 116 -21.62 -21.54 0.98
N VAL A 117 -20.98 -21.85 2.11
CA VAL A 117 -20.13 -20.91 2.85
C VAL A 117 -18.74 -20.94 2.22
N THR A 118 -18.35 -19.86 1.56
CA THR A 118 -17.15 -19.85 0.70
C THR A 118 -15.99 -19.01 1.24
N ALA A 119 -16.24 -18.17 2.25
CA ALA A 119 -15.22 -17.41 2.96
C ALA A 119 -15.63 -17.14 4.42
N VAL A 120 -14.68 -16.80 5.30
CA VAL A 120 -15.01 -16.20 6.61
C VAL A 120 -15.54 -14.78 6.40
N VAL A 121 -14.80 -13.99 5.62
CA VAL A 121 -15.16 -12.61 5.25
C VAL A 121 -15.09 -12.46 3.73
N ARG A 122 -16.14 -11.89 3.13
CA ARG A 122 -16.15 -11.45 1.73
C ARG A 122 -16.45 -9.97 1.65
N THR A 123 -15.52 -9.17 1.13
CA THR A 123 -15.69 -7.71 1.08
C THR A 123 -16.39 -7.22 -0.20
N HIS A 124 -17.30 -8.05 -0.73
CA HIS A 124 -18.14 -7.76 -1.89
C HIS A 124 -19.45 -8.58 -1.79
N PRO A 125 -20.62 -8.04 -2.20
CA PRO A 125 -21.89 -8.76 -2.09
C PRO A 125 -21.96 -9.99 -3.01
N SER A 126 -21.38 -9.87 -4.21
CA SER A 126 -21.34 -10.95 -5.19
C SER A 126 -20.09 -11.82 -5.05
N ASP A 127 -20.23 -13.07 -5.47
CA ASP A 127 -19.16 -14.07 -5.53
C ASP A 127 -18.71 -14.38 -6.96
N THR A 128 -19.45 -13.89 -7.95
CA THR A 128 -19.28 -14.24 -9.38
C THR A 128 -19.33 -13.03 -10.31
N GLU A 129 -19.83 -11.88 -9.85
CA GLU A 129 -20.03 -10.69 -10.67
C GLU A 129 -19.36 -9.48 -10.04
N ALA A 130 -18.38 -8.90 -10.75
CA ALA A 130 -17.59 -7.78 -10.24
C ALA A 130 -18.35 -6.44 -10.22
N GLY A 131 -19.30 -6.22 -11.12
CA GLY A 131 -19.94 -4.90 -11.26
C GLY A 131 -18.95 -3.81 -11.65
N SER A 132 -18.95 -2.67 -10.93
CA SER A 132 -17.99 -1.57 -11.14
C SER A 132 -16.81 -1.63 -10.16
N ALA A 133 -15.73 -0.90 -10.45
CA ALA A 133 -14.58 -0.72 -9.57
C ALA A 133 -14.86 0.26 -8.39
N ASP A 134 -16.09 0.74 -8.21
CA ASP A 134 -16.38 1.74 -7.16
C ASP A 134 -16.66 1.08 -5.81
N TRP A 135 -15.62 0.49 -5.23
CA TRP A 135 -15.61 -0.24 -3.96
C TRP A 135 -14.46 0.26 -3.07
N PHE A 136 -14.63 1.41 -2.43
CA PHE A 136 -13.56 2.23 -1.87
C PHE A 136 -13.45 2.20 -0.34
N MET A 137 -12.31 2.67 0.17
CA MET A 137 -12.14 3.13 1.57
C MET A 137 -12.32 2.02 2.61
N ARG A 138 -11.85 0.81 2.31
CA ARG A 138 -11.98 -0.33 3.22
C ARG A 138 -10.77 -0.44 4.13
N CYS A 139 -11.00 -0.60 5.41
CA CYS A 139 -9.94 -0.85 6.37
C CYS A 139 -10.31 -2.04 7.25
N PHE A 140 -9.45 -3.06 7.27
CA PHE A 140 -9.48 -4.14 8.26
C PHE A 140 -8.13 -4.16 8.96
N ARG A 141 -8.14 -3.91 10.28
CA ARG A 141 -6.91 -3.78 11.07
C ARG A 141 -6.99 -4.51 12.40
N ASN A 142 -5.86 -5.11 12.80
CA ASN A 142 -5.62 -5.66 14.15
C ASN A 142 -6.61 -6.74 14.57
N LEU A 143 -6.79 -7.76 13.75
CA LEU A 143 -7.64 -8.91 14.07
C LEU A 143 -7.09 -10.22 13.48
N THR A 144 -7.60 -11.34 13.96
CA THR A 144 -7.39 -12.68 13.42
C THR A 144 -8.66 -13.15 12.71
N ILE A 145 -8.50 -13.65 11.48
CA ILE A 145 -9.53 -14.35 10.70
C ILE A 145 -9.19 -15.84 10.74
N ASP A 146 -10.04 -16.64 11.38
CA ASP A 146 -9.85 -18.08 11.54
C ASP A 146 -10.88 -18.84 10.71
N ALA A 147 -10.40 -19.56 9.70
CA ALA A 147 -11.23 -20.32 8.77
C ALA A 147 -11.76 -21.64 9.36
N GLY A 148 -11.42 -21.99 10.61
CA GLY A 148 -11.75 -23.29 11.17
C GLY A 148 -11.09 -24.41 10.39
N ASN A 149 -11.75 -25.56 10.29
CA ASN A 149 -11.31 -26.71 9.52
C ASN A 149 -12.16 -26.91 8.25
N ASN A 150 -11.96 -26.05 7.24
CA ASN A 150 -12.80 -25.98 6.05
C ASN A 150 -11.98 -25.88 4.74
N PRO A 151 -11.53 -27.00 4.14
CA PRO A 151 -10.65 -26.99 2.97
C PRO A 151 -11.18 -26.22 1.75
N HIS A 152 -12.50 -25.99 1.63
CA HIS A 152 -13.13 -25.26 0.53
C HIS A 152 -13.26 -23.74 0.77
N VAL A 153 -13.02 -23.26 1.99
CA VAL A 153 -13.26 -21.87 2.42
C VAL A 153 -12.01 -21.01 2.23
N ASP A 154 -12.19 -19.79 1.73
CA ASP A 154 -11.15 -18.76 1.79
C ASP A 154 -11.16 -18.07 3.15
N GLY A 155 -9.98 -17.68 3.67
CA GLY A 155 -9.93 -16.88 4.90
C GLY A 155 -10.65 -15.55 4.69
N ILE A 156 -10.12 -14.73 3.78
CA ILE A 156 -10.78 -13.51 3.33
C ILE A 156 -10.77 -13.40 1.81
N ARG A 157 -11.95 -13.15 1.23
CA ARG A 157 -12.12 -12.69 -0.14
C ARG A 157 -12.03 -11.17 -0.15
N TRP A 158 -10.83 -10.68 -0.45
CA TRP A 158 -10.44 -9.28 -0.32
C TRP A 158 -10.65 -8.52 -1.62
N PHE A 159 -11.74 -7.77 -1.66
CA PHE A 159 -12.08 -6.77 -2.67
C PHE A 159 -12.05 -5.38 -2.05
N GLY A 160 -11.28 -4.46 -2.62
CA GLY A 160 -11.19 -3.07 -2.19
C GLY A 160 -10.31 -2.29 -3.14
N ASN A 161 -10.69 -1.03 -3.41
CA ASN A 161 -10.08 -0.18 -4.40
C ASN A 161 -9.67 1.17 -3.78
N ASN A 162 -8.70 1.83 -4.40
CA ASN A 162 -8.13 3.11 -4.02
C ASN A 162 -7.55 3.07 -2.59
N SER A 163 -8.14 3.75 -1.62
CA SER A 163 -7.72 3.69 -0.21
C SER A 163 -8.27 2.40 0.43
N SER A 164 -7.66 1.24 0.21
CA SER A 164 -8.15 -0.02 0.76
C SER A 164 -7.01 -0.86 1.36
N LEU A 165 -7.12 -1.10 2.68
CA LEU A 165 -6.07 -1.63 3.53
C LEU A 165 -6.51 -2.86 4.33
N LEU A 166 -5.75 -3.94 4.20
CA LEU A 166 -5.73 -5.07 5.14
C LEU A 166 -4.41 -5.02 5.91
N LYS A 167 -4.43 -4.61 7.19
CA LYS A 167 -3.20 -4.32 7.95
C LYS A 167 -3.12 -5.04 9.29
N ASN A 168 -1.98 -5.64 9.57
CA ASN A 168 -1.72 -6.32 10.86
C ASN A 168 -2.83 -7.34 11.18
N VAL A 169 -3.13 -8.18 10.18
CA VAL A 169 -4.15 -9.22 10.26
C VAL A 169 -3.48 -10.59 10.24
N ARG A 170 -3.94 -11.50 11.11
CA ARG A 170 -3.57 -12.92 11.02
C ARG A 170 -4.69 -13.67 10.29
N VAL A 171 -4.34 -14.56 9.36
CA VAL A 171 -5.28 -15.51 8.76
C VAL A 171 -4.83 -16.93 9.10
N THR A 172 -5.70 -17.73 9.72
CA THR A 172 -5.39 -19.06 10.26
C THR A 172 -6.48 -20.10 9.93
N GLY A 173 -6.21 -21.37 10.28
CA GLY A 173 -7.10 -22.51 10.06
C GLY A 173 -6.70 -23.39 8.87
N THR A 174 -7.62 -24.23 8.42
CA THR A 174 -7.50 -25.03 7.19
C THR A 174 -8.46 -24.48 6.15
N GLY A 175 -7.93 -24.04 5.01
CA GLY A 175 -8.74 -23.43 3.94
C GLY A 175 -8.17 -23.62 2.54
N LYS A 176 -8.80 -22.95 1.58
CA LYS A 176 -8.38 -22.91 0.18
C LYS A 176 -7.36 -21.80 -0.06
N VAL A 177 -7.76 -20.54 0.02
CA VAL A 177 -6.87 -19.38 -0.09
C VAL A 177 -6.96 -18.52 1.18
N ALA A 178 -5.84 -18.16 1.80
CA ALA A 178 -5.89 -17.35 3.02
C ALA A 178 -6.36 -15.91 2.72
N VAL A 179 -5.71 -15.23 1.77
CA VAL A 179 -6.12 -13.92 1.25
C VAL A 179 -6.37 -14.01 -0.24
N ASN A 180 -7.64 -14.05 -0.63
CA ASN A 180 -8.05 -14.16 -2.03
C ASN A 180 -8.43 -12.79 -2.59
N SER A 181 -7.52 -12.14 -3.30
CA SER A 181 -7.74 -10.86 -4.00
C SER A 181 -8.01 -11.03 -5.49
N GLY A 182 -8.25 -12.27 -5.93
CA GLY A 182 -8.43 -12.64 -7.34
C GLY A 182 -9.75 -13.33 -7.66
N PHE A 183 -10.71 -13.33 -6.71
CA PHE A 183 -12.00 -14.01 -6.87
C PHE A 183 -12.96 -13.27 -7.82
N LEU A 184 -12.75 -11.97 -8.04
CA LEU A 184 -13.51 -11.14 -8.97
C LEU A 184 -12.61 -10.19 -9.75
N GLY A 185 -13.03 -9.85 -10.96
CA GLY A 185 -12.45 -8.75 -11.74
C GLY A 185 -12.69 -7.39 -11.08
N GLN A 186 -12.11 -6.31 -11.62
CA GLN A 186 -12.31 -4.92 -11.16
C GLN A 186 -11.83 -4.59 -9.74
N ASN A 187 -11.22 -5.54 -9.03
CA ASN A 187 -10.59 -5.30 -7.74
C ASN A 187 -9.30 -4.46 -7.90
N GLY A 188 -8.76 -3.90 -6.82
CA GLY A 188 -7.55 -3.10 -6.81
C GLY A 188 -7.70 -1.67 -7.35
N PRO A 189 -6.72 -0.80 -7.07
CA PRO A 189 -5.52 -1.07 -6.28
C PRO A 189 -5.84 -1.15 -4.77
N ASN A 190 -5.12 -2.01 -4.04
CA ASN A 190 -5.22 -2.12 -2.57
C ASN A 190 -3.90 -2.61 -1.95
N LEU A 191 -3.81 -2.49 -0.62
CA LEU A 191 -2.65 -2.85 0.19
C LEU A 191 -2.95 -3.99 1.16
N VAL A 192 -2.11 -5.03 1.13
CA VAL A 192 -2.01 -6.06 2.16
C VAL A 192 -0.69 -5.86 2.89
N GLN A 193 -0.75 -5.44 4.15
CA GLN A 193 0.42 -5.03 4.92
C GLN A 193 0.50 -5.71 6.28
N ASP A 194 1.68 -6.14 6.70
CA ASP A 194 1.89 -6.78 8.02
C ASP A 194 0.98 -8.00 8.25
N VAL A 195 0.64 -8.72 7.18
CA VAL A 195 -0.27 -9.87 7.24
C VAL A 195 0.51 -11.16 7.48
N LEU A 196 -0.02 -11.95 8.42
CA LEU A 196 0.52 -13.24 8.81
C LEU A 196 -0.47 -14.35 8.43
N VAL A 197 -0.09 -15.21 7.50
CA VAL A 197 -0.81 -16.44 7.18
C VAL A 197 -0.17 -17.59 7.95
N GLU A 198 -0.92 -18.16 8.90
CA GLU A 198 -0.51 -19.26 9.76
C GLU A 198 -1.58 -20.33 9.75
N GLY A 199 -1.51 -21.28 8.81
CA GLY A 199 -2.52 -22.31 8.69
C GLY A 199 -2.22 -23.26 7.53
N SER A 200 -3.09 -24.25 7.36
CA SER A 200 -3.04 -25.14 6.21
C SER A 200 -3.95 -24.55 5.13
N PHE A 201 -3.44 -23.65 4.30
CA PHE A 201 -4.14 -23.17 3.09
C PHE A 201 -3.52 -23.80 1.84
N GLU A 202 -4.25 -23.94 0.72
CA GLU A 202 -3.62 -24.32 -0.55
C GLU A 202 -2.67 -23.22 -1.02
N THR A 203 -3.18 -21.99 -1.04
CA THR A 203 -2.46 -20.78 -1.42
C THR A 203 -2.49 -19.77 -0.27
N GLY A 204 -1.36 -19.16 0.04
CA GLY A 204 -1.32 -18.06 1.03
C GLY A 204 -2.06 -16.82 0.52
N VAL A 205 -1.51 -16.16 -0.51
CA VAL A 205 -2.10 -14.96 -1.12
C VAL A 205 -2.32 -15.18 -2.61
N ARG A 206 -3.53 -14.87 -3.08
CA ARG A 206 -3.90 -14.93 -4.50
C ARG A 206 -4.16 -13.53 -5.05
N SER A 207 -3.39 -13.14 -6.07
CA SER A 207 -3.52 -11.85 -6.76
C SER A 207 -3.87 -12.09 -8.23
N ALA A 208 -5.12 -11.80 -8.62
CA ALA A 208 -5.62 -12.07 -9.96
C ALA A 208 -6.57 -10.97 -10.45
N TRP A 209 -6.61 -10.75 -11.77
CA TRP A 209 -7.70 -10.04 -12.46
C TRP A 209 -8.06 -8.67 -11.83
N ASN A 210 -7.07 -7.99 -11.27
CA ASN A 210 -7.25 -6.74 -10.55
C ASN A 210 -6.39 -5.61 -11.15
N TRP A 211 -6.70 -4.37 -10.80
CA TRP A 211 -6.06 -3.14 -11.27
C TRP A 211 -4.74 -2.83 -10.55
N GLY A 212 -4.09 -3.84 -10.01
CA GLY A 212 -2.86 -3.73 -9.23
C GLY A 212 -3.05 -4.13 -7.78
N GLN A 213 -1.98 -4.61 -7.16
CA GLN A 213 -1.95 -4.92 -5.73
C GLN A 213 -0.58 -4.63 -5.12
N THR A 214 -0.56 -4.30 -3.83
CA THR A 214 0.66 -4.10 -3.05
C THR A 214 0.70 -5.08 -1.89
N LEU A 215 1.81 -5.82 -1.75
CA LEU A 215 2.09 -6.69 -0.61
C LEU A 215 3.33 -6.14 0.12
N SER A 216 3.18 -5.80 1.41
CA SER A 216 4.27 -5.24 2.22
C SER A 216 4.39 -6.00 3.52
N ARG A 217 5.55 -6.63 3.76
CA ARG A 217 5.84 -7.37 5.00
C ARG A 217 4.81 -8.47 5.26
N VAL A 218 4.56 -9.30 4.25
CA VAL A 218 3.66 -10.45 4.33
C VAL A 218 4.47 -11.68 4.70
N THR A 219 4.00 -12.43 5.70
CA THR A 219 4.58 -13.71 6.12
C THR A 219 3.57 -14.82 5.88
N ILE A 220 3.98 -15.88 5.19
CA ILE A 220 3.14 -17.05 4.91
C ILE A 220 3.85 -18.31 5.42
N ARG A 221 3.13 -19.12 6.18
CA ARG A 221 3.62 -20.39 6.71
C ARG A 221 2.71 -21.54 6.28
N ASN A 222 3.31 -22.64 5.84
CA ASN A 222 2.67 -23.93 5.64
C ASN A 222 1.57 -23.95 4.55
N ALA A 223 1.61 -23.05 3.56
CA ALA A 223 0.74 -23.19 2.39
C ALA A 223 1.09 -24.49 1.64
N ARG A 224 0.09 -25.30 1.32
CA ARG A 224 0.22 -26.66 0.78
C ARG A 224 0.70 -26.70 -0.67
N GLN A 225 0.48 -25.63 -1.44
CA GLN A 225 0.95 -25.52 -2.83
C GLN A 225 1.92 -24.36 -2.98
N GLU A 226 1.47 -23.14 -2.67
CA GLU A 226 2.26 -21.94 -2.93
C GLU A 226 1.99 -20.80 -1.95
N GLY A 227 3.04 -20.03 -1.67
CA GLY A 227 2.94 -18.84 -0.82
C GLY A 227 2.10 -17.75 -1.48
N VAL A 228 2.60 -17.21 -2.59
CA VAL A 228 1.93 -16.15 -3.37
C VAL A 228 1.72 -16.63 -4.81
N TYR A 229 0.52 -16.44 -5.34
CA TYR A 229 0.18 -16.75 -6.72
C TYR A 229 -0.36 -15.54 -7.47
N VAL A 230 0.40 -15.10 -8.48
CA VAL A 230 0.12 -13.92 -9.30
C VAL A 230 -0.15 -14.30 -10.75
N ASN A 231 -1.25 -13.78 -11.30
CA ASN A 231 -1.52 -13.75 -12.74
C ASN A 231 -2.47 -12.59 -13.08
N ALA A 232 -2.57 -12.17 -14.35
CA ALA A 232 -3.53 -11.15 -14.81
C ALA A 232 -3.54 -9.81 -14.04
N THR A 233 -2.47 -9.47 -13.31
CA THR A 233 -2.33 -8.23 -12.54
C THR A 233 -0.87 -7.78 -12.41
N ALA A 234 -0.65 -6.53 -12.00
CA ALA A 234 0.64 -6.03 -11.53
C ALA A 234 0.71 -6.08 -9.99
N VAL A 235 1.79 -6.59 -9.41
CA VAL A 235 1.97 -6.66 -7.96
C VAL A 235 3.34 -6.12 -7.56
N GLY A 236 3.33 -5.10 -6.69
CA GLY A 236 4.52 -4.67 -5.95
C GLY A 236 4.63 -5.46 -4.65
N ILE A 237 5.76 -6.12 -4.43
CA ILE A 237 6.02 -6.93 -3.23
C ILE A 237 7.29 -6.46 -2.56
N GLU A 238 7.22 -6.13 -1.28
CA GLU A 238 8.41 -5.99 -0.43
C GLU A 238 8.37 -6.95 0.77
N ASP A 239 9.56 -7.36 1.20
CA ASP A 239 9.78 -8.06 2.45
C ASP A 239 8.89 -9.31 2.63
N LEU A 240 8.82 -10.14 1.58
CA LEU A 240 8.02 -11.35 1.58
C LEU A 240 8.75 -12.49 2.30
N VAL A 241 8.10 -13.09 3.30
CA VAL A 241 8.58 -14.29 3.98
C VAL A 241 7.67 -15.46 3.66
N VAL A 242 8.24 -16.57 3.20
CA VAL A 242 7.49 -17.81 2.97
C VAL A 242 8.23 -18.99 3.60
N GLU A 243 7.56 -19.71 4.48
CA GLU A 243 8.12 -20.84 5.21
C GLU A 243 7.28 -22.09 4.98
N ASN A 244 7.95 -23.21 4.69
CA ASN A 244 7.33 -24.53 4.56
C ASN A 244 6.24 -24.62 3.48
N SER A 245 6.44 -23.96 2.34
CA SER A 245 5.56 -24.05 1.17
C SER A 245 6.32 -24.57 -0.04
N PRO A 246 5.76 -25.51 -0.84
CA PRO A 246 6.47 -26.10 -1.97
C PRO A 246 7.04 -25.08 -2.97
N VAL A 247 6.31 -24.00 -3.22
CA VAL A 247 6.73 -22.84 -4.02
C VAL A 247 6.46 -21.57 -3.21
N ALA A 248 7.41 -20.64 -3.17
CA ALA A 248 7.22 -19.38 -2.44
C ALA A 248 6.42 -18.36 -3.27
N LEU A 249 6.77 -18.19 -4.54
CA LEU A 249 6.09 -17.29 -5.47
C LEU A 249 5.91 -17.98 -6.83
N ARG A 250 4.66 -18.05 -7.28
CA ARG A 250 4.29 -18.43 -8.64
C ARG A 250 3.79 -17.22 -9.41
N ASN A 251 4.45 -16.91 -10.52
CA ASN A 251 4.07 -15.84 -11.43
C ASN A 251 3.89 -16.38 -12.85
N GLU A 252 2.71 -16.24 -13.43
CA GLU A 252 2.42 -16.81 -14.75
C GLU A 252 1.45 -15.99 -15.59
N TYR A 253 1.34 -16.38 -16.86
CA TYR A 253 0.21 -16.02 -17.70
C TYR A 253 -0.87 -17.11 -17.62
N PRO A 254 -2.15 -16.76 -17.36
CA PRO A 254 -3.22 -17.74 -17.20
C PRO A 254 -3.68 -18.36 -18.53
N ASN A 255 -3.45 -17.68 -19.65
CA ASN A 255 -3.91 -18.04 -21.00
C ASN A 255 -2.77 -17.80 -22.01
N ASP A 256 -2.96 -18.18 -23.28
CA ASP A 256 -2.07 -17.85 -24.42
C ASP A 256 -1.95 -16.34 -24.71
N TRP A 257 -2.64 -15.50 -23.93
CA TRP A 257 -2.64 -14.05 -24.06
C TRP A 257 -1.58 -13.39 -23.17
N THR A 258 -0.43 -13.10 -23.79
CA THR A 258 0.78 -12.56 -23.14
C THR A 258 0.56 -11.34 -22.24
N TRP A 259 -0.40 -10.47 -22.55
CA TRP A 259 -0.67 -9.23 -21.81
C TRP A 259 -1.53 -9.39 -20.53
N TRP A 260 -2.11 -10.57 -20.34
CA TRP A 260 -2.82 -10.95 -19.11
C TRP A 260 -1.94 -11.80 -18.18
N GLY A 261 -0.62 -11.70 -18.35
CA GLY A 261 0.36 -12.20 -17.41
C GLY A 261 0.34 -11.52 -16.05
N GLY A 262 0.93 -12.19 -15.06
CA GLY A 262 1.36 -11.54 -13.82
C GLY A 262 2.61 -10.69 -14.05
N VAL A 263 2.59 -9.45 -13.57
CA VAL A 263 3.71 -8.51 -13.64
C VAL A 263 4.17 -8.20 -12.22
N VAL A 264 5.30 -8.77 -11.79
CA VAL A 264 5.75 -8.69 -10.40
C VAL A 264 7.03 -7.87 -10.28
N ALA A 265 7.08 -6.99 -9.28
CA ALA A 265 8.32 -6.44 -8.76
C ALA A 265 8.48 -6.88 -7.30
N LEU A 266 9.49 -7.71 -7.02
CA LEU A 266 9.81 -8.21 -5.69
C LEU A 266 11.10 -7.55 -5.18
N ALA A 267 11.05 -6.90 -4.03
CA ALA A 267 12.22 -6.37 -3.32
C ALA A 267 12.29 -6.95 -1.90
N GLY A 268 13.23 -7.87 -1.68
CA GLY A 268 13.37 -8.58 -0.41
C GLY A 268 12.47 -9.81 -0.34
N GLY A 269 13.07 -11.00 -0.44
CA GLY A 269 12.37 -12.28 -0.28
C GLY A 269 13.17 -13.23 0.59
N ARG A 270 12.53 -13.88 1.57
CA ARG A 270 13.15 -14.90 2.43
C ARG A 270 12.30 -16.15 2.42
N PHE A 271 12.80 -17.19 1.74
CA PHE A 271 12.07 -18.42 1.52
C PHE A 271 12.80 -19.60 2.16
N THR A 272 12.13 -20.38 3.00
CA THR A 272 12.76 -21.51 3.71
C THR A 272 11.87 -22.73 3.75
N GLY A 273 12.46 -23.93 3.72
CA GLY A 273 11.75 -25.18 4.02
C GLY A 273 10.76 -25.64 2.96
N GLY A 274 10.88 -25.17 1.71
CA GLY A 274 10.01 -25.60 0.62
C GLY A 274 10.40 -26.95 0.02
N ASN A 275 10.06 -27.17 -1.26
CA ASN A 275 10.33 -28.44 -1.93
C ASN A 275 11.81 -28.57 -2.34
N PRO A 276 12.60 -29.52 -1.77
CA PRO A 276 14.02 -29.68 -2.10
C PRO A 276 14.29 -30.10 -3.54
N ALA A 277 13.28 -30.62 -4.26
CA ALA A 277 13.36 -30.97 -5.67
C ALA A 277 12.87 -29.84 -6.61
N GLY A 278 12.18 -28.83 -6.06
CA GLY A 278 11.53 -27.75 -6.80
C GLY A 278 12.25 -26.40 -6.68
N PRO A 279 11.83 -25.40 -7.47
CA PRO A 279 12.32 -24.03 -7.34
C PRO A 279 11.59 -23.24 -6.24
N ALA A 280 12.23 -22.22 -5.68
CA ALA A 280 11.58 -21.30 -4.76
C ALA A 280 10.58 -20.37 -5.49
N ILE A 281 10.95 -19.89 -6.67
CA ILE A 281 10.10 -19.07 -7.54
C ILE A 281 9.87 -19.81 -8.86
N THR A 282 8.63 -19.85 -9.34
CA THR A 282 8.31 -20.21 -10.73
C THR A 282 7.84 -18.98 -11.49
N ASN A 283 8.43 -18.73 -12.66
CA ASN A 283 8.10 -17.56 -13.46
C ASN A 283 7.97 -17.88 -14.95
N THR A 284 6.78 -17.69 -15.52
CA THR A 284 6.56 -17.70 -16.97
C THR A 284 6.20 -16.32 -17.51
N SER A 285 6.07 -15.30 -16.65
CA SER A 285 5.63 -13.94 -17.04
C SER A 285 6.64 -12.85 -16.63
N VAL A 286 6.21 -11.60 -16.48
CA VAL A 286 7.13 -10.48 -16.21
C VAL A 286 7.50 -10.45 -14.73
N LEU A 287 8.79 -10.57 -14.44
CA LEU A 287 9.34 -10.55 -13.09
C LEU A 287 10.59 -9.65 -13.02
N TYR A 288 10.55 -8.70 -12.09
CA TYR A 288 11.72 -8.10 -11.49
C TYR A 288 11.86 -8.63 -10.06
N ALA A 289 13.05 -9.06 -9.67
CA ALA A 289 13.31 -9.49 -8.30
C ALA A 289 14.69 -9.04 -7.83
N ARG A 290 14.79 -8.54 -6.59
CA ARG A 290 16.07 -8.25 -5.94
C ARG A 290 16.07 -8.65 -4.48
N ASP A 291 17.26 -8.91 -3.94
CA ASP A 291 17.48 -9.23 -2.54
C ASP A 291 16.68 -10.45 -2.04
N VAL A 292 16.66 -11.52 -2.85
CA VAL A 292 15.98 -12.78 -2.52
C VAL A 292 16.98 -13.81 -2.02
N ILE A 293 16.63 -14.48 -0.92
CA ILE A 293 17.34 -15.63 -0.38
C ILE A 293 16.36 -16.80 -0.24
N ALA A 294 16.74 -17.96 -0.75
CA ALA A 294 15.98 -19.20 -0.69
C ALA A 294 16.84 -20.35 -0.15
N THR A 295 16.34 -21.06 0.86
CA THR A 295 16.96 -22.26 1.44
C THR A 295 15.96 -23.42 1.51
N GLY A 296 16.43 -24.64 1.31
CA GLY A 296 15.54 -25.82 1.24
C GLY A 296 14.85 -26.02 -0.12
N PHE A 297 15.33 -25.37 -1.18
CA PHE A 297 14.87 -25.54 -2.57
C PHE A 297 16.02 -26.03 -3.44
N ARG A 298 15.71 -26.68 -4.58
CA ARG A 298 16.72 -27.09 -5.57
C ARG A 298 17.42 -25.89 -6.22
N GLN A 299 16.65 -24.83 -6.47
CA GLN A 299 17.10 -23.59 -7.10
C GLN A 299 16.20 -22.43 -6.68
N VAL A 300 16.71 -21.20 -6.76
CA VAL A 300 15.95 -20.02 -6.36
C VAL A 300 14.86 -19.67 -7.40
N LEU A 301 15.12 -19.87 -8.69
CA LEU A 301 14.20 -19.47 -9.75
C LEU A 301 14.22 -20.46 -10.90
N GLN A 302 13.02 -20.94 -11.28
CA GLN A 302 12.79 -21.55 -12.59
C GLN A 302 12.01 -20.57 -13.46
N SER A 303 12.57 -20.20 -14.60
CA SER A 303 11.90 -19.33 -15.55
C SER A 303 12.03 -19.77 -17.01
N THR A 304 10.94 -19.57 -17.76
CA THR A 304 10.85 -19.77 -19.22
C THR A 304 11.00 -18.46 -20.02
N THR A 305 11.20 -17.33 -19.34
CA THR A 305 11.40 -16.02 -19.98
C THR A 305 12.84 -15.85 -20.48
N PRO A 306 13.14 -14.82 -21.29
CA PRO A 306 14.51 -14.55 -21.76
C PRO A 306 15.57 -14.44 -20.66
N GLY A 307 15.20 -14.03 -19.44
CA GLY A 307 16.09 -14.00 -18.27
C GLY A 307 16.55 -15.37 -17.78
N GLY A 308 15.90 -16.47 -18.20
CA GLY A 308 16.29 -17.83 -17.87
C GLY A 308 16.09 -18.22 -16.40
N SER A 309 16.41 -19.47 -16.09
CA SER A 309 16.40 -19.98 -14.70
C SER A 309 17.69 -19.61 -13.96
N VAL A 310 17.61 -19.45 -12.64
CA VAL A 310 18.76 -19.13 -11.78
C VAL A 310 18.91 -20.22 -10.72
N THR A 311 20.07 -20.87 -10.72
CA THR A 311 20.43 -21.92 -9.76
C THR A 311 20.92 -21.34 -8.43
N GLY A 312 21.15 -22.20 -7.43
CA GLY A 312 21.56 -21.76 -6.09
C GLY A 312 20.40 -21.18 -5.29
N GLY A 313 20.73 -20.41 -4.24
CA GLY A 313 19.75 -19.94 -3.25
C GLY A 313 19.60 -18.42 -3.16
N ARG A 314 20.01 -17.64 -4.16
CA ARG A 314 20.03 -16.16 -4.08
C ARG A 314 19.70 -15.49 -5.42
N LEU A 315 18.96 -14.38 -5.36
CA LEU A 315 18.85 -13.39 -6.44
C LEU A 315 19.28 -12.02 -5.91
N ASP A 316 20.39 -11.50 -6.40
CA ASP A 316 20.84 -10.14 -6.03
C ASP A 316 20.01 -9.09 -6.79
N GLU A 317 19.88 -9.25 -8.11
CA GLU A 317 18.95 -8.53 -8.98
C GLU A 317 18.68 -9.37 -10.24
N TYR A 318 17.42 -9.55 -10.60
CA TYR A 318 16.96 -10.40 -11.70
C TYR A 318 15.91 -9.67 -12.54
N LEU A 319 15.99 -9.90 -13.86
CA LEU A 319 15.12 -9.35 -14.88
C LEU A 319 14.62 -10.49 -15.77
N SER A 320 13.31 -10.70 -15.86
CA SER A 320 12.74 -11.70 -16.76
C SER A 320 12.90 -11.32 -18.24
N HIS A 321 12.96 -10.02 -18.52
CA HIS A 321 13.15 -9.42 -19.85
C HIS A 321 14.22 -8.33 -19.79
N PRO A 322 14.95 -8.06 -20.88
CA PRO A 322 15.92 -6.97 -20.92
C PRO A 322 15.34 -5.62 -20.47
N ALA A 323 16.18 -4.80 -19.83
CA ALA A 323 15.75 -3.47 -19.40
C ALA A 323 15.45 -2.57 -20.62
N VAL A 324 14.38 -1.79 -20.52
CA VAL A 324 14.07 -0.74 -21.48
C VAL A 324 14.89 0.50 -21.13
N LYS A 325 15.62 1.03 -22.09
CA LYS A 325 16.59 2.13 -21.92
C LYS A 325 16.55 3.04 -23.14
N LEU A 326 16.52 4.36 -22.93
CA LEU A 326 16.57 5.33 -24.03
C LEU A 326 18.00 5.72 -24.39
N PHE A 327 18.91 5.73 -23.42
CA PHE A 327 20.32 6.01 -23.61
C PHE A 327 21.16 4.74 -23.38
N PRO A 328 22.16 4.44 -24.25
CA PRO A 328 22.95 3.20 -24.14
C PRO A 328 23.77 3.05 -22.86
N ASP A 329 24.16 4.17 -22.25
CA ASP A 329 24.91 4.26 -20.99
C ASP A 329 24.03 4.12 -19.75
N SER A 330 22.69 4.01 -19.91
CA SER A 330 21.81 3.60 -18.81
C SER A 330 22.18 2.20 -18.31
N PRO A 331 22.25 1.97 -16.99
CA PRO A 331 22.49 0.64 -16.43
C PRO A 331 21.33 -0.32 -16.65
N ASP A 332 21.62 -1.61 -16.81
CA ASP A 332 20.64 -2.71 -16.80
C ASP A 332 20.22 -3.11 -15.37
N ARG A 333 20.09 -2.13 -14.48
CA ARG A 333 19.69 -2.31 -13.07
C ARG A 333 18.90 -1.10 -12.58
N ALA A 334 18.08 -1.31 -11.56
CA ALA A 334 17.30 -0.24 -10.95
C ALA A 334 18.20 0.74 -10.17
N LEU A 335 17.62 1.88 -9.76
CA LEU A 335 18.33 2.89 -8.97
C LEU A 335 18.74 2.40 -7.59
N ARG A 336 17.97 1.48 -7.01
CA ARG A 336 18.12 0.96 -5.65
C ARG A 336 18.18 2.09 -4.63
N LEU A 337 17.15 2.93 -4.62
CA LEU A 337 17.03 3.96 -3.59
C LEU A 337 16.91 3.29 -2.21
N PRO A 338 17.37 3.93 -1.13
CA PRO A 338 17.19 3.41 0.22
C PRO A 338 15.70 3.18 0.50
N VAL A 339 15.37 1.98 0.98
CA VAL A 339 14.01 1.63 1.42
C VAL A 339 13.90 1.91 2.91
N ALA A 340 12.87 2.64 3.33
CA ALA A 340 12.55 2.84 4.73
C ALA A 340 11.13 2.33 5.03
N SER A 341 10.97 1.65 6.16
CA SER A 341 9.66 1.32 6.74
C SER A 341 9.02 2.58 7.32
N GLU A 342 7.69 2.57 7.41
CA GLU A 342 6.96 3.61 8.14
C GLU A 342 7.50 3.74 9.57
N PRO A 343 7.51 4.96 10.16
CA PRO A 343 7.96 5.15 11.52
C PRO A 343 7.05 4.37 12.48
N ALA A 344 7.63 3.83 13.54
CA ALA A 344 6.83 3.28 14.64
C ALA A 344 5.89 4.36 15.17
N PHE A 345 4.59 4.05 15.23
CA PHE A 345 3.56 4.99 15.65
C PHE A 345 2.67 4.34 16.71
N ALA A 346 2.88 4.72 17.98
CA ALA A 346 2.08 4.17 19.07
C ALA A 346 0.64 4.69 19.00
N TRP A 347 -0.34 3.79 19.02
CA TRP A 347 -1.75 4.17 19.15
C TRP A 347 -2.01 4.88 20.49
N GLU A 348 -2.82 5.94 20.49
CA GLU A 348 -3.17 6.64 21.73
C GLU A 348 -4.25 5.87 22.49
N THR A 349 -3.88 5.28 23.63
CA THR A 349 -4.80 4.47 24.44
C THR A 349 -5.42 5.25 25.60
N ASN A 350 -4.87 6.40 25.98
CA ASN A 350 -5.52 7.28 26.95
C ASN A 350 -6.59 8.11 26.25
N LEU A 351 -7.85 7.77 26.49
CA LEU A 351 -9.00 8.42 25.84
C LEU A 351 -9.14 9.90 26.18
N ALA A 352 -8.55 10.36 27.29
CA ALA A 352 -8.50 11.79 27.63
C ALA A 352 -7.59 12.61 26.70
N ASN A 353 -6.75 11.95 25.89
CA ASN A 353 -5.85 12.59 24.92
C ASN A 353 -6.48 12.75 23.52
N TRP A 354 -7.78 12.51 23.39
CA TRP A 354 -8.53 12.65 22.15
C TRP A 354 -9.45 13.88 22.21
N ILE A 355 -9.43 14.70 21.15
CA ILE A 355 -10.30 15.86 21.02
C ILE A 355 -11.06 15.81 19.69
N CYS A 356 -12.35 16.16 19.73
CA CYS A 356 -13.23 16.16 18.57
C CYS A 356 -13.31 17.56 17.95
N VAL A 357 -13.05 17.72 16.66
CA VAL A 357 -13.17 19.04 16.01
C VAL A 357 -14.60 19.57 16.03
N ASN A 358 -15.59 18.68 16.05
CA ASN A 358 -17.00 19.06 16.04
C ASN A 358 -17.40 19.80 17.33
N ASP A 359 -16.76 19.47 18.44
CA ASP A 359 -17.01 20.10 19.74
C ASP A 359 -16.35 21.50 19.81
N HIS A 360 -15.56 21.86 18.79
CA HIS A 360 -14.93 23.18 18.58
C HIS A 360 -15.57 23.97 17.43
N GLY A 361 -16.71 23.50 16.92
CA GLY A 361 -17.53 24.22 15.94
C GLY A 361 -17.39 23.77 14.49
N ALA A 362 -16.65 22.68 14.21
CA ALA A 362 -16.57 22.14 12.85
C ALA A 362 -17.84 21.34 12.51
N VAL A 363 -18.46 21.62 11.36
CA VAL A 363 -19.76 21.05 10.99
C VAL A 363 -19.72 20.53 9.55
N ALA A 364 -19.67 19.21 9.40
CA ALA A 364 -19.74 18.62 8.07
C ALA A 364 -21.11 18.88 7.40
N GLY A 365 -21.07 19.27 6.13
CA GLY A 365 -22.24 19.39 5.26
C GLY A 365 -22.96 20.73 5.31
N ASP A 366 -22.46 21.73 6.03
CA ASP A 366 -23.02 23.08 6.01
C ASP A 366 -22.35 24.01 4.97
N ASN A 367 -21.30 23.53 4.30
CA ASN A 367 -20.45 24.25 3.34
C ASN A 367 -19.77 25.51 3.92
N GLN A 368 -19.72 25.67 5.25
CA GLN A 368 -18.97 26.73 5.89
C GLN A 368 -17.51 26.33 6.07
N ASP A 369 -16.61 27.31 6.10
CA ASP A 369 -15.18 27.06 6.29
C ASP A 369 -14.88 26.63 7.74
N ASP A 370 -14.46 25.37 7.90
CA ASP A 370 -14.13 24.76 9.18
C ASP A 370 -12.69 25.05 9.63
N THR A 371 -11.88 25.74 8.83
CA THR A 371 -10.45 25.99 9.13
C THR A 371 -10.23 26.52 10.55
N VAL A 372 -11.00 27.54 10.95
CA VAL A 372 -10.87 28.15 12.28
C VAL A 372 -11.29 27.19 13.39
N ALA A 373 -12.33 26.38 13.17
CA ALA A 373 -12.80 25.41 14.16
C ALA A 373 -11.81 24.26 14.36
N ILE A 374 -11.25 23.75 13.25
CA ILE A 374 -10.23 22.71 13.28
C ILE A 374 -8.94 23.24 13.95
N GLN A 375 -8.49 24.46 13.63
CA GLN A 375 -7.32 25.06 14.29
C GLN A 375 -7.56 25.21 15.80
N LYS A 376 -8.74 25.67 16.23
CA LYS A 376 -9.08 25.77 17.66
C LYS A 376 -8.98 24.43 18.39
N ALA A 377 -9.39 23.33 17.77
CA ALA A 377 -9.26 22.00 18.35
C ALA A 377 -7.78 21.57 18.47
N VAL A 378 -6.96 21.86 17.46
CA VAL A 378 -5.51 21.62 17.51
C VAL A 378 -4.85 22.43 18.63
N ASP A 379 -5.16 23.72 18.72
CA ASP A 379 -4.60 24.61 19.75
C ASP A 379 -4.99 24.16 21.15
N ALA A 380 -6.27 23.80 21.35
CA ALA A 380 -6.76 23.28 22.62
C ALA A 380 -6.06 21.97 23.01
N ALA A 381 -5.91 21.04 22.06
CA ALA A 381 -5.20 19.79 22.31
C ALA A 381 -3.73 20.03 22.68
N ALA A 382 -3.02 20.88 21.94
CA ALA A 382 -1.64 21.22 22.22
C ALA A 382 -1.48 21.86 23.61
N ALA A 383 -2.38 22.77 23.99
CA ALA A 383 -2.37 23.41 25.31
C ALA A 383 -2.64 22.42 26.46
N ALA A 384 -3.48 21.41 26.22
CA ALA A 384 -3.81 20.38 27.19
C ALA A 384 -2.87 19.16 27.18
N GLY A 385 -1.88 19.12 26.27
CA GLY A 385 -0.99 17.97 26.10
C GLY A 385 -1.67 16.76 25.45
N GLN A 386 -2.85 16.93 24.87
CA GLN A 386 -3.57 15.89 24.14
C GLN A 386 -2.90 15.63 22.78
N THR A 387 -3.05 14.43 22.25
CA THR A 387 -2.22 13.94 21.13
C THR A 387 -3.00 13.65 19.85
N VAL A 388 -4.33 13.48 19.96
CA VAL A 388 -5.18 13.09 18.83
C VAL A 388 -6.30 14.11 18.62
N VAL A 389 -6.39 14.64 17.40
CA VAL A 389 -7.51 15.44 16.91
C VAL A 389 -8.29 14.59 15.94
N TYR A 390 -9.60 14.44 16.12
CA TYR A 390 -10.42 13.60 15.24
C TYR A 390 -11.65 14.32 14.69
N LEU A 391 -12.09 13.84 13.52
CA LEU A 391 -13.31 14.27 12.84
C LEU A 391 -14.32 13.13 12.85
N ARG A 392 -15.57 13.41 13.22
CA ARG A 392 -16.66 12.43 13.11
C ARG A 392 -16.92 12.11 11.63
N GLY A 393 -17.13 10.83 11.32
CA GLY A 393 -17.45 10.37 9.97
C GLY A 393 -18.70 11.03 9.40
N THR A 394 -18.67 11.29 8.09
CA THR A 394 -19.76 11.95 7.37
C THR A 394 -20.66 10.94 6.65
N GLY A 395 -21.75 11.44 6.07
CA GLY A 395 -22.72 10.66 5.31
C GLY A 395 -23.90 11.52 4.84
N GLY A 396 -24.89 10.90 4.20
CA GLY A 396 -25.98 11.59 3.52
C GLY A 396 -25.62 12.02 2.09
N GLY A 397 -26.53 12.75 1.44
CA GLY A 397 -26.25 13.39 0.15
C GLY A 397 -25.25 14.53 0.28
N ASP A 398 -24.70 14.96 -0.85
CA ASP A 398 -23.80 16.13 -0.88
C ASP A 398 -24.61 17.43 -0.64
N PRO A 399 -24.08 18.42 0.10
CA PRO A 399 -22.78 18.43 0.79
C PRO A 399 -22.75 17.59 2.07
N ASN A 400 -21.68 16.80 2.25
CA ASN A 400 -21.45 15.97 3.45
C ASN A 400 -19.96 15.96 3.87
N TRP A 401 -19.29 17.10 3.78
CA TRP A 401 -17.86 17.25 4.07
C TRP A 401 -17.59 18.41 5.02
N TYR A 402 -16.43 18.37 5.65
CA TYR A 402 -15.81 19.55 6.24
C TYR A 402 -15.12 20.36 5.15
N THR A 403 -15.21 21.69 5.20
CA THR A 403 -14.52 22.57 4.25
C THR A 403 -13.25 23.13 4.88
N LEU A 404 -12.14 23.10 4.14
CA LEU A 404 -10.88 23.68 4.56
C LEU A 404 -10.42 24.72 3.53
N ASP A 405 -10.51 26.02 3.82
CA ASP A 405 -10.00 27.09 2.94
C ASP A 405 -8.99 28.03 3.62
N GLY A 406 -8.12 27.47 4.46
CA GLY A 406 -6.93 28.13 4.98
C GLY A 406 -5.88 27.14 5.47
N GLU A 407 -4.94 27.62 6.29
CA GLU A 407 -3.90 26.77 6.88
C GLU A 407 -4.32 26.32 8.29
N VAL A 408 -4.24 25.01 8.55
CA VAL A 408 -4.28 24.43 9.90
C VAL A 408 -2.87 23.97 10.25
N HIS A 409 -2.25 24.60 11.24
CA HIS A 409 -0.94 24.23 11.78
C HIS A 409 -1.10 23.14 12.83
N VAL A 410 -0.55 21.95 12.59
CA VAL A 410 -0.53 20.85 13.56
C VAL A 410 0.72 20.99 14.42
N HIS A 411 0.57 21.40 15.69
CA HIS A 411 1.71 21.77 16.54
C HIS A 411 1.66 21.13 17.94
N GLY A 412 2.74 21.29 18.70
CA GLY A 412 2.84 20.86 20.09
C GLY A 412 2.78 19.34 20.23
N SER A 413 1.92 18.86 21.14
CA SER A 413 1.71 17.42 21.40
C SER A 413 0.88 16.70 20.35
N VAL A 414 0.19 17.43 19.46
CA VAL A 414 -0.69 16.83 18.46
C VAL A 414 0.13 16.07 17.43
N ARG A 415 -0.11 14.76 17.35
CA ARG A 415 0.64 13.83 16.50
C ARG A 415 -0.24 12.96 15.62
N HIS A 416 -1.56 13.00 15.79
CA HIS A 416 -2.51 12.23 15.01
C HIS A 416 -3.73 13.08 14.66
N VAL A 417 -4.02 13.21 13.36
CA VAL A 417 -5.27 13.78 12.84
C VAL A 417 -6.01 12.68 12.11
N ILE A 418 -7.20 12.30 12.58
CA ILE A 418 -7.90 11.10 12.08
C ILE A 418 -9.40 11.31 11.81
N GLY A 419 -9.88 10.80 10.68
CA GLY A 419 -11.31 10.60 10.43
C GLY A 419 -11.83 9.32 11.07
N LEU A 420 -12.90 9.39 11.88
CA LEU A 420 -13.56 8.22 12.44
C LEU A 420 -14.66 7.74 11.49
N GLY A 421 -14.29 6.93 10.51
CA GLY A 421 -15.14 6.54 9.37
C GLY A 421 -14.76 7.32 8.11
N PHE A 422 -15.75 7.77 7.35
CA PHE A 422 -15.56 8.62 6.17
C PHE A 422 -15.29 10.07 6.62
N GLY A 423 -14.07 10.37 7.04
CA GLY A 423 -13.62 11.74 7.34
C GLY A 423 -13.48 12.56 6.07
N ARG A 424 -14.59 13.03 5.49
CA ARG A 424 -14.57 13.76 4.21
C ARG A 424 -14.20 15.23 4.42
N VAL A 425 -13.06 15.66 3.86
CA VAL A 425 -12.57 17.05 3.92
C VAL A 425 -12.30 17.55 2.51
N ILE A 426 -12.95 18.64 2.09
CA ILE A 426 -12.74 19.28 0.79
C ILE A 426 -11.97 20.58 0.99
N GLY A 427 -10.91 20.76 0.20
CA GLY A 427 -10.07 21.94 0.22
C GLY A 427 -10.54 23.03 -0.74
N GLY A 428 -10.52 24.29 -0.28
CA GLY A 428 -10.55 25.46 -1.15
C GLY A 428 -9.19 25.73 -1.82
N PRO A 429 -9.03 26.89 -2.50
CA PRO A 429 -7.78 27.30 -3.12
C PRO A 429 -6.56 27.25 -2.20
N THR A 430 -6.75 27.55 -0.91
CA THR A 430 -5.65 27.66 0.05
C THR A 430 -5.62 26.56 1.09
N GLY A 431 -6.67 25.74 1.17
CA GLY A 431 -6.87 24.66 2.14
C GLY A 431 -5.69 23.72 2.31
N ARG A 432 -5.09 23.71 3.50
CA ARG A 432 -3.98 22.83 3.83
C ARG A 432 -3.77 22.58 5.33
N PHE A 433 -3.21 21.43 5.64
CA PHE A 433 -2.58 21.13 6.92
C PHE A 433 -1.07 21.34 6.84
N ILE A 434 -0.48 21.94 7.87
CA ILE A 434 0.95 22.26 7.94
C ILE A 434 1.62 21.43 9.04
N VAL A 435 2.71 20.77 8.66
CA VAL A 435 3.70 20.18 9.58
C VAL A 435 4.98 20.98 9.46
N ASP A 436 5.40 21.62 10.55
CA ASP A 436 6.60 22.46 10.63
C ASP A 436 7.43 22.13 11.87
N ASP A 437 8.47 22.91 12.17
CA ASP A 437 9.39 22.62 13.27
C ASP A 437 8.74 22.71 14.67
N THR A 438 7.51 23.22 14.78
CA THR A 438 6.71 23.28 16.03
C THR A 438 5.87 22.02 16.25
N SER A 439 5.79 21.14 15.25
CA SER A 439 5.03 19.90 15.30
C SER A 439 5.70 18.81 16.12
N ALA A 440 4.92 17.80 16.53
CA ALA A 440 5.45 16.58 17.11
C ALA A 440 6.48 15.89 16.17
N PRO A 441 7.41 15.08 16.70
CA PRO A 441 8.44 14.41 15.88
C PRO A 441 7.91 13.59 14.71
N VAL A 442 6.73 12.99 14.88
CA VAL A 442 5.97 12.31 13.83
C VAL A 442 4.54 12.82 13.89
N VAL A 443 4.03 13.38 12.78
CA VAL A 443 2.63 13.75 12.63
C VAL A 443 1.98 12.83 11.61
N LYS A 444 0.91 12.14 12.05
CA LYS A 444 0.15 11.22 11.23
C LYS A 444 -1.20 11.81 10.83
N PHE A 445 -1.55 11.71 9.55
CA PHE A 445 -2.90 11.94 9.03
C PHE A 445 -3.50 10.60 8.60
N GLN A 446 -4.75 10.34 8.99
CA GLN A 446 -5.41 9.06 8.72
C GLN A 446 -6.90 9.21 8.39
N HIS A 447 -7.40 8.46 7.40
CA HIS A 447 -8.81 8.42 6.99
C HIS A 447 -9.43 9.77 6.61
N LEU A 448 -8.60 10.71 6.15
CA LEU A 448 -9.05 11.98 5.59
C LEU A 448 -9.21 11.85 4.08
N GLN A 449 -10.43 11.94 3.59
CA GLN A 449 -10.79 11.69 2.20
C GLN A 449 -11.31 12.97 1.53
N ALA A 450 -10.92 13.25 0.29
CA ALA A 450 -11.44 14.38 -0.49
C ALA A 450 -12.30 13.96 -1.68
N PHE A 451 -12.70 12.68 -1.71
CA PHE A 451 -13.45 12.07 -2.80
C PHE A 451 -14.59 12.95 -3.33
N GLY A 452 -14.64 13.12 -4.65
CA GLY A 452 -15.62 13.97 -5.34
C GLY A 452 -15.40 15.47 -5.20
N GLY A 453 -14.31 15.90 -4.55
CA GLY A 453 -13.95 17.29 -4.33
C GLY A 453 -12.48 17.57 -4.60
N ARG A 454 -12.07 18.81 -4.32
CA ARG A 454 -10.66 19.19 -4.35
C ARG A 454 -9.97 18.69 -3.07
N PRO A 455 -8.87 17.92 -3.17
CA PRO A 455 -8.11 17.53 -1.98
C PRO A 455 -7.40 18.73 -1.35
N PRO A 456 -7.54 18.93 -0.01
CA PRO A 456 -6.66 19.84 0.68
C PRO A 456 -5.23 19.31 0.65
N ALA A 457 -4.26 20.21 0.78
CA ALA A 457 -2.86 19.81 0.85
C ALA A 457 -2.48 19.40 2.28
N VAL A 458 -1.50 18.52 2.40
CA VAL A 458 -0.73 18.30 3.62
C VAL A 458 0.73 18.59 3.30
N GLU A 459 1.27 19.64 3.92
CA GLU A 459 2.57 20.21 3.58
C GLU A 459 3.57 19.98 4.72
N ASN A 460 4.67 19.28 4.43
CA ASN A 460 5.81 19.20 5.33
C ASN A 460 6.78 20.36 5.01
N ARG A 461 6.84 21.36 5.90
CA ARG A 461 7.78 22.50 5.87
C ARG A 461 8.95 22.31 6.83
N SER A 462 8.94 21.24 7.61
CA SER A 462 9.89 21.03 8.69
C SER A 462 11.28 20.64 8.21
N LYS A 463 12.28 20.89 9.06
CA LYS A 463 13.67 20.47 8.84
C LYS A 463 13.90 19.00 9.18
N ASP A 464 13.09 18.41 10.04
CA ASP A 464 13.33 17.08 10.60
C ASP A 464 12.08 16.39 11.18
N ARG A 465 10.87 16.98 11.10
CA ARG A 465 9.64 16.31 11.52
C ARG A 465 9.15 15.35 10.44
N THR A 466 8.78 14.15 10.83
CA THR A 466 8.24 13.15 9.91
C THR A 466 6.75 13.38 9.68
N LEU A 467 6.36 13.45 8.42
CA LEU A 467 4.97 13.46 8.00
C LEU A 467 4.57 12.04 7.55
N PHE A 468 3.53 11.48 8.17
CA PHE A 468 3.01 10.16 7.83
C PHE A 468 1.54 10.28 7.39
N ILE A 469 1.23 9.84 6.18
CA ILE A 469 -0.12 9.84 5.61
C ILE A 469 -0.55 8.39 5.39
N GLU A 470 -1.70 7.99 5.94
CA GLU A 470 -2.22 6.62 5.84
C GLU A 470 -3.71 6.60 5.48
N SER A 471 -4.08 5.90 4.39
CA SER A 471 -5.48 5.80 3.95
C SER A 471 -6.13 7.17 3.77
N CYS A 472 -5.49 8.06 3.01
CA CYS A 472 -5.93 9.44 2.77
C CYS A 472 -5.95 9.80 1.28
N ASP A 473 -6.86 10.69 0.92
CA ASP A 473 -6.96 11.34 -0.40
C ASP A 473 -6.61 12.83 -0.26
N LEU A 474 -5.37 13.10 0.16
CA LEU A 474 -4.84 14.45 0.38
C LEU A 474 -3.73 14.74 -0.64
N ARG A 475 -3.55 16.00 -1.03
CA ARG A 475 -2.38 16.36 -1.84
C ARG A 475 -1.16 16.46 -0.95
N VAL A 476 -0.15 15.63 -1.14
CA VAL A 476 1.07 15.64 -0.31
C VAL A 476 2.10 16.59 -0.92
N VAL A 477 2.58 17.54 -0.13
CA VAL A 477 3.59 18.51 -0.53
C VAL A 477 4.80 18.41 0.39
N GLY A 478 5.96 18.13 -0.20
CA GLY A 478 7.23 18.14 0.51
C GLY A 478 7.99 19.43 0.21
N ASN A 479 8.01 20.35 1.17
CA ASN A 479 8.64 21.66 1.07
C ASN A 479 9.70 21.86 2.17
N GLY A 480 10.25 20.77 2.70
CA GLY A 480 11.17 20.76 3.82
C GLY A 480 12.29 19.75 3.64
N ARG A 481 12.65 19.09 4.74
CA ARG A 481 13.69 18.05 4.82
C ARG A 481 13.27 16.85 5.68
N GLY A 482 12.25 17.01 6.52
CA GLY A 482 11.70 15.92 7.32
C GLY A 482 11.09 14.83 6.44
N ASP A 483 11.20 13.57 6.85
CA ASP A 483 10.80 12.43 6.03
C ASP A 483 9.28 12.39 5.78
N ILE A 484 8.88 11.88 4.61
CA ILE A 484 7.46 11.71 4.26
C ILE A 484 7.17 10.24 3.99
N PHE A 485 6.12 9.70 4.61
CA PHE A 485 5.61 8.36 4.38
C PHE A 485 4.17 8.44 3.88
N VAL A 486 3.88 7.75 2.78
CA VAL A 486 2.55 7.71 2.15
C VAL A 486 2.13 6.24 2.03
N THR A 487 1.07 5.84 2.71
CA THR A 487 0.63 4.44 2.72
C THR A 487 -0.86 4.35 2.37
N ASP A 488 -1.21 3.57 1.35
CA ASP A 488 -2.61 3.35 0.93
C ASP A 488 -3.35 4.64 0.54
N CYS A 489 -2.78 5.42 -0.37
CA CYS A 489 -3.25 6.78 -0.64
C CYS A 489 -3.46 7.06 -2.12
N PRO A 490 -4.66 7.46 -2.56
CA PRO A 490 -4.90 7.98 -3.91
C PRO A 490 -4.43 9.43 -4.11
N SER A 491 -3.22 9.73 -3.64
CA SER A 491 -2.74 11.10 -3.46
C SER A 491 -1.86 11.58 -4.61
N GLY A 492 -2.05 12.85 -5.00
CA GLY A 492 -1.05 13.59 -5.78
C GLY A 492 0.14 13.99 -4.90
N ILE A 493 1.34 13.99 -5.47
CA ILE A 493 2.59 14.25 -4.74
C ILE A 493 3.36 15.39 -5.42
N GLU A 494 3.90 16.31 -4.62
CA GLU A 494 4.82 17.34 -5.10
C GLU A 494 5.98 17.54 -4.11
N LEU A 495 7.18 17.09 -4.49
CA LEU A 495 8.42 17.37 -3.75
C LEU A 495 9.08 18.59 -4.39
N ARG A 496 9.24 19.66 -3.60
CA ARG A 496 9.80 20.96 -4.04
C ARG A 496 11.22 21.19 -3.56
N SER A 497 11.72 20.34 -2.65
CA SER A 497 13.03 20.49 -2.01
C SER A 497 13.97 19.35 -2.42
N PRO A 498 15.23 19.65 -2.78
CA PRO A 498 16.19 18.62 -3.20
C PRO A 498 16.65 17.71 -2.05
N ARG A 499 16.31 18.05 -0.81
CA ARG A 499 16.62 17.24 0.39
C ARG A 499 15.42 16.47 0.91
N GLN A 500 14.27 16.60 0.25
CA GLN A 500 13.06 15.91 0.63
C GLN A 500 13.15 14.42 0.27
N ARG A 501 12.79 13.55 1.20
CA ARG A 501 12.68 12.11 0.97
C ARG A 501 11.24 11.67 1.20
N LEU A 502 10.75 10.81 0.31
CA LEU A 502 9.42 10.24 0.39
C LEU A 502 9.45 8.75 0.09
N TRP A 503 8.78 7.97 0.93
CA TRP A 503 8.50 6.55 0.71
C TRP A 503 7.00 6.33 0.59
N ALA A 504 6.57 5.71 -0.50
CA ALA A 504 5.18 5.39 -0.76
C ALA A 504 4.94 3.88 -0.86
N ARG A 505 3.81 3.42 -0.33
CA ARG A 505 3.32 2.04 -0.46
C ARG A 505 1.84 2.08 -0.82
N GLN A 506 1.46 1.50 -1.94
CA GLN A 506 0.13 1.68 -2.51
C GLN A 506 -0.13 3.18 -2.73
N LEU A 507 0.44 3.71 -3.82
CA LEU A 507 0.19 5.08 -4.26
C LEU A 507 -0.76 5.02 -5.46
N ASN A 508 -1.88 5.73 -5.39
CA ASN A 508 -2.90 5.71 -6.42
C ASN A 508 -3.30 7.10 -6.96
N PRO A 509 -2.41 7.89 -7.58
CA PRO A 509 -2.75 9.22 -8.04
C PRO A 509 -3.76 9.14 -9.21
N GLU A 510 -4.94 9.75 -9.04
CA GLU A 510 -6.00 9.77 -10.06
C GLU A 510 -6.36 11.19 -10.51
N GLY A 511 -6.79 11.31 -11.77
CA GLY A 511 -7.18 12.57 -12.40
C GLY A 511 -6.29 12.98 -13.57
N ASP A 512 -6.69 14.02 -14.28
CA ASP A 512 -5.96 14.56 -15.43
C ASP A 512 -4.88 15.56 -14.97
N SER A 513 -3.70 15.52 -15.59
CA SER A 513 -2.65 16.49 -15.28
C SER A 513 -1.71 16.79 -16.44
N ASP A 514 -1.54 18.07 -16.75
CA ASP A 514 -0.58 18.50 -17.78
C ASP A 514 0.85 18.56 -17.24
N ALA A 515 1.00 18.75 -15.94
CA ALA A 515 2.29 18.95 -15.27
C ALA A 515 2.74 17.76 -14.41
N GLY A 516 1.97 16.66 -14.38
CA GLY A 516 2.25 15.47 -13.57
C GLY A 516 1.39 15.40 -12.31
N LEU A 517 0.84 14.21 -12.00
CA LEU A 517 0.20 13.95 -10.70
C LEU A 517 1.22 13.69 -9.59
N VAL A 518 2.38 13.13 -9.95
CA VAL A 518 3.53 13.02 -9.08
C VAL A 518 4.67 13.84 -9.65
N ARG A 519 5.20 14.77 -8.85
CA ARG A 519 6.28 15.67 -9.25
C ARG A 519 7.39 15.59 -8.23
N ASN A 520 8.58 15.25 -8.70
CA ASN A 520 9.78 15.18 -7.89
C ASN A 520 10.82 16.16 -8.43
N HIS A 521 10.86 17.36 -7.83
CA HIS A 521 11.81 18.42 -8.15
C HIS A 521 13.03 18.31 -7.23
N GLY A 522 14.04 17.55 -7.68
CA GLY A 522 15.31 17.39 -6.95
C GLY A 522 15.32 16.42 -5.77
N GLY A 523 14.16 15.97 -5.28
CA GLY A 523 14.05 15.09 -4.10
C GLY A 523 14.30 13.60 -4.38
N GLN A 524 14.12 12.77 -3.35
CA GLN A 524 14.14 11.31 -3.46
C GLN A 524 12.75 10.74 -3.22
N LEU A 525 12.24 9.96 -4.17
CA LEU A 525 10.94 9.33 -4.09
C LEU A 525 11.06 7.84 -4.39
N TRP A 526 10.79 7.01 -3.40
CA TRP A 526 10.69 5.56 -3.56
C TRP A 526 9.22 5.14 -3.42
N ALA A 527 8.71 4.31 -4.33
CA ALA A 527 7.34 3.85 -4.30
C ALA A 527 7.23 2.34 -4.57
N LEU A 528 6.41 1.65 -3.78
CA LEU A 528 6.03 0.25 -3.96
C LEU A 528 4.54 0.15 -4.25
N GLY A 529 4.19 -0.54 -5.33
CA GLY A 529 2.81 -0.75 -5.73
C GLY A 529 2.15 0.59 -6.08
N VAL A 530 2.24 0.97 -7.35
CA VAL A 530 1.65 2.19 -7.86
C VAL A 530 0.52 1.81 -8.82
N LYS A 531 -0.63 2.44 -8.68
CA LYS A 531 -1.60 2.55 -9.78
C LYS A 531 -1.77 4.02 -10.10
N HIS A 532 -2.05 4.37 -11.33
CA HIS A 532 -2.47 5.74 -11.63
C HIS A 532 -3.48 5.76 -12.75
N GLU A 533 -4.38 6.73 -12.71
CA GLU A 533 -5.48 6.87 -13.66
C GLU A 533 -5.68 8.31 -14.15
N GLY A 534 -5.99 8.45 -15.44
CA GLY A 534 -6.33 9.71 -16.08
C GLY A 534 -5.40 10.09 -17.23
N ARG A 535 -5.63 11.27 -17.82
CA ARG A 535 -4.92 11.81 -18.98
C ARG A 535 -3.73 12.68 -18.61
N GLY A 536 -2.89 12.94 -19.60
CA GLY A 536 -1.71 13.79 -19.45
C GLY A 536 -0.56 13.13 -18.70
N MET A 537 0.37 13.93 -18.21
CA MET A 537 1.57 13.44 -17.55
C MET A 537 1.23 12.80 -16.20
N ARG A 538 1.80 11.62 -15.94
CA ARG A 538 1.60 10.89 -14.69
C ARG A 538 2.67 11.23 -13.69
N TRP A 539 3.90 11.22 -14.17
CA TRP A 539 5.08 11.42 -13.35
C TRP A 539 6.06 12.39 -14.00
N LEU A 540 6.54 13.35 -13.22
CA LEU A 540 7.65 14.22 -13.56
C LEU A 540 8.77 14.00 -12.54
N THR A 541 9.97 13.70 -13.02
CA THR A 541 11.20 13.75 -12.20
C THR A 541 12.17 14.69 -12.89
N ASP A 542 12.53 15.77 -12.21
CA ASP A 542 13.43 16.78 -12.77
C ASP A 542 14.39 17.36 -11.71
N GLN A 543 15.23 18.32 -12.13
CA GLN A 543 16.12 19.09 -11.25
C GLN A 543 17.05 18.21 -10.39
N GLY A 544 17.55 17.11 -10.96
CA GLY A 544 18.40 16.14 -10.24
C GLY A 544 17.64 15.18 -9.33
N GLY A 545 16.30 15.19 -9.38
CA GLY A 545 15.45 14.30 -8.60
C GLY A 545 15.72 12.83 -8.91
N ARG A 546 15.43 11.97 -7.93
CA ARG A 546 15.61 10.53 -8.04
C ARG A 546 14.31 9.82 -7.71
N THR A 547 13.77 9.06 -8.64
CA THR A 547 12.54 8.29 -8.44
C THR A 547 12.74 6.81 -8.75
N GLU A 548 12.34 5.95 -7.81
CA GLU A 548 12.27 4.50 -8.02
C GLU A 548 10.85 4.00 -7.77
N ILE A 549 10.30 3.23 -8.71
CA ILE A 549 8.99 2.58 -8.60
C ILE A 549 9.16 1.06 -8.70
N LEU A 550 8.55 0.32 -7.78
CA LEU A 550 8.51 -1.15 -7.77
C LEU A 550 7.07 -1.64 -7.82
N GLY A 551 6.66 -2.18 -8.97
CA GLY A 551 5.30 -2.65 -9.22
C GLY A 551 4.41 -1.49 -9.62
N LEU A 552 4.02 -1.44 -10.89
CA LEU A 552 3.29 -0.32 -11.47
C LEU A 552 2.17 -0.82 -12.38
N PHE A 553 0.96 -0.35 -12.11
CA PHE A 553 -0.21 -0.47 -12.98
C PHE A 553 -0.58 0.90 -13.57
N ASN A 554 -0.21 1.13 -14.81
CA ASN A 554 -0.60 2.32 -15.57
C ASN A 554 -1.96 2.07 -16.25
N TYR A 555 -2.97 2.87 -15.89
CA TYR A 555 -4.28 2.86 -16.54
C TYR A 555 -4.56 4.23 -17.17
N GLY A 556 -4.57 4.31 -18.49
CA GLY A 556 -4.82 5.55 -19.24
C GLY A 556 -6.12 5.51 -20.03
N PRO A 557 -7.29 5.61 -19.40
CA PRO A 557 -8.55 5.67 -20.14
C PRO A 557 -8.65 6.97 -20.94
N GLY A 558 -9.14 6.89 -22.17
CA GLY A 558 -9.49 8.08 -22.96
C GLY A 558 -8.30 8.95 -23.41
N ILE A 559 -7.09 8.40 -23.49
CA ILE A 559 -5.93 9.10 -24.07
C ILE A 559 -6.18 9.34 -25.56
N ALA A 560 -5.96 10.57 -26.03
CA ALA A 560 -6.06 10.87 -27.45
C ALA A 560 -4.81 10.39 -28.19
N THR A 561 -4.96 9.90 -29.43
CA THR A 561 -3.82 9.42 -30.23
C THR A 561 -2.81 10.52 -30.59
N ASN A 562 -3.22 11.78 -30.50
CA ASN A 562 -2.38 12.96 -30.69
C ASN A 562 -1.91 13.62 -29.38
N ASP A 563 -2.14 12.97 -28.23
CA ASP A 563 -1.60 13.41 -26.94
C ASP A 563 -0.15 12.92 -26.81
N PHE A 564 0.81 13.79 -27.15
CA PHE A 564 2.25 13.48 -27.07
C PHE A 564 2.88 13.87 -25.73
N ARG A 565 2.08 14.06 -24.68
CA ARG A 565 2.61 14.17 -23.32
C ARG A 565 3.06 12.77 -22.86
N PRO A 566 4.26 12.65 -22.28
CA PRO A 566 4.75 11.36 -21.82
C PRO A 566 4.00 10.93 -20.55
N ALA A 567 3.80 9.62 -20.37
CA ALA A 567 3.34 9.12 -19.07
C ALA A 567 4.39 9.44 -17.98
N PHE A 568 5.67 9.18 -18.27
CA PHE A 568 6.81 9.51 -17.42
C PHE A 568 7.73 10.53 -18.10
N ASP A 569 7.90 11.71 -17.52
CA ASP A 569 8.87 12.70 -17.98
C ASP A 569 10.08 12.75 -17.04
N VAL A 570 11.26 12.45 -17.57
CA VAL A 570 12.54 12.41 -16.85
C VAL A 570 13.44 13.49 -17.43
N ASN A 571 13.66 14.57 -16.69
CA ASN A 571 14.38 15.74 -17.19
C ASN A 571 15.59 16.07 -16.31
N ARG A 572 16.80 15.70 -16.77
CA ARG A 572 18.05 15.89 -16.00
C ARG A 572 17.92 15.32 -14.58
N ALA A 573 17.44 14.08 -14.52
CA ALA A 573 17.08 13.38 -13.30
C ALA A 573 17.39 11.88 -13.44
N ALA A 574 17.16 11.13 -12.35
CA ALA A 574 17.34 9.69 -12.33
C ALA A 574 16.02 8.99 -12.07
N PHE A 575 15.66 8.02 -12.93
CA PHE A 575 14.41 7.30 -12.83
C PHE A 575 14.58 5.79 -13.10
N SER A 576 13.90 4.95 -12.31
CA SER A 576 13.72 3.54 -12.64
C SER A 576 12.34 3.05 -12.23
N ALA A 577 11.70 2.24 -13.06
CA ALA A 577 10.41 1.61 -12.76
C ALA A 577 10.45 0.13 -13.10
N ALA A 578 10.19 -0.73 -12.13
CA ALA A 578 10.23 -2.18 -12.26
C ALA A 578 8.83 -2.80 -12.17
N GLY A 579 8.61 -3.92 -12.86
CA GLY A 579 7.30 -4.57 -12.91
C GLY A 579 6.21 -3.63 -13.43
N VAL A 580 6.44 -3.04 -14.59
CA VAL A 580 5.55 -2.05 -15.21
C VAL A 580 4.54 -2.73 -16.09
N ARG A 581 3.26 -2.45 -15.87
CA ARG A 581 2.15 -2.86 -16.72
C ARG A 581 1.39 -1.62 -17.18
N GLU A 582 1.07 -1.54 -18.46
CA GLU A 582 0.06 -0.62 -18.97
C GLU A 582 -1.04 -1.39 -19.67
N ILE A 583 -2.28 -1.13 -19.28
CA ILE A 583 -3.47 -1.61 -19.97
C ILE A 583 -4.41 -0.43 -20.19
N SER A 584 -5.09 -0.42 -21.33
CA SER A 584 -6.15 0.52 -21.64
C SER A 584 -7.20 -0.14 -22.52
N PHE A 585 -8.48 0.04 -22.21
CA PHE A 585 -9.60 -0.42 -23.05
C PHE A 585 -9.97 0.63 -24.12
N GLY A 586 -8.95 1.34 -24.59
CA GLY A 586 -8.95 2.38 -25.61
C GLY A 586 -7.51 2.61 -26.08
N ASN A 587 -7.12 3.86 -26.33
CA ASN A 587 -5.72 4.16 -26.63
C ASN A 587 -4.86 4.11 -25.35
N THR A 588 -3.63 3.67 -25.53
CA THR A 588 -2.56 3.82 -24.55
C THR A 588 -1.79 5.11 -24.78
N TYR A 589 -0.91 5.47 -23.85
CA TYR A 589 0.02 6.60 -24.03
C TYR A 589 0.85 6.44 -25.30
N PRO A 590 0.81 7.41 -26.25
CA PRO A 590 1.66 7.39 -27.45
C PRO A 590 3.15 7.54 -27.12
N VAL A 591 3.45 8.31 -26.06
CA VAL A 591 4.79 8.47 -25.48
C VAL A 591 4.77 7.86 -24.09
N LYS A 592 5.44 6.72 -23.91
CA LYS A 592 5.51 6.05 -22.60
C LYS A 592 6.43 6.80 -21.66
N VAL A 593 7.64 7.08 -22.14
CA VAL A 593 8.66 7.79 -21.38
C VAL A 593 9.35 8.81 -22.28
N ARG A 594 9.64 9.98 -21.74
CA ARG A 594 10.54 10.96 -22.33
C ARG A 594 11.71 11.17 -21.37
N GLU A 595 12.92 11.11 -21.91
CA GLU A 595 14.15 11.35 -21.14
C GLU A 595 14.98 12.45 -21.79
N ARG A 596 15.44 13.42 -20.97
CA ARG A 596 16.32 14.51 -21.39
C ARG A 596 17.62 14.50 -20.60
N ARG A 597 18.76 14.43 -21.32
CA ARG A 597 20.13 14.50 -20.77
C ARG A 597 20.91 15.58 -21.52
N GLY A 598 21.36 16.61 -20.81
CA GLY A 598 21.97 17.78 -21.44
C GLY A 598 20.98 18.47 -22.39
N ASP A 599 21.33 18.48 -23.69
CA ASP A 599 20.51 19.01 -24.78
C ASP A 599 19.81 17.91 -25.59
N GLU A 600 20.10 16.64 -25.30
CA GLU A 600 19.51 15.50 -26.02
C GLU A 600 18.18 15.07 -25.38
N THR A 601 17.18 14.82 -26.23
CA THR A 601 15.87 14.30 -25.85
C THR A 601 15.59 13.00 -26.59
N ARG A 602 15.17 11.97 -25.85
CA ARG A 602 14.75 10.68 -26.41
C ARG A 602 13.39 10.29 -25.85
N GLU A 603 12.65 9.48 -26.60
CA GLU A 603 11.30 9.08 -26.25
C GLU A 603 11.10 7.59 -26.56
N GLU A 604 10.46 6.89 -25.63
CA GLU A 604 9.90 5.57 -25.88
C GLU A 604 8.49 5.77 -26.43
N LYS A 605 8.33 5.51 -27.73
CA LYS A 605 7.08 5.67 -28.46
C LYS A 605 6.49 4.31 -28.80
N GLY A 606 5.17 4.24 -28.79
CA GLY A 606 4.47 3.05 -29.23
C GLY A 606 3.05 3.01 -28.70
N GLY A 607 2.11 2.60 -29.55
CA GLY A 607 0.77 2.24 -29.11
C GLY A 607 0.74 0.81 -28.56
N GLY A 608 -0.27 0.50 -27.76
CA GLY A 608 -0.50 -0.82 -27.21
C GLY A 608 -0.05 -0.96 -25.76
N TRP A 609 -0.51 -2.06 -25.17
CA TRP A 609 -0.21 -2.45 -23.81
C TRP A 609 1.28 -2.80 -23.66
N ILE A 610 1.84 -2.55 -22.49
CA ILE A 610 3.24 -2.86 -22.20
C ILE A 610 3.36 -3.69 -20.91
N GLY A 611 4.44 -4.48 -20.86
CA GLY A 611 4.88 -5.26 -19.71
C GLY A 611 6.40 -5.20 -19.65
N TRP A 612 6.97 -4.40 -18.74
CA TRP A 612 8.41 -4.26 -18.60
C TRP A 612 8.90 -4.82 -17.27
N ALA A 613 9.96 -5.63 -17.32
CA ALA A 613 10.66 -6.03 -16.11
C ALA A 613 11.30 -4.80 -15.45
N LEU A 614 11.94 -3.94 -16.24
CA LEU A 614 12.55 -2.70 -15.79
C LEU A 614 12.60 -1.67 -16.92
N TYR A 615 12.28 -0.42 -16.59
CA TYR A 615 12.75 0.76 -17.30
C TYR A 615 13.86 1.44 -16.49
N SER A 616 14.96 1.81 -17.16
CA SER A 616 16.14 2.44 -16.54
C SER A 616 16.55 3.72 -17.28
N GLY A 617 16.27 4.87 -16.66
CA GLY A 617 16.58 6.22 -17.15
C GLY A 617 17.46 6.97 -16.15
N TRP A 618 18.70 6.52 -15.98
CA TRP A 618 19.69 7.17 -15.11
C TRP A 618 21.12 6.84 -15.55
N THR A 619 22.08 7.66 -15.12
CA THR A 619 23.52 7.43 -15.36
C THR A 619 24.21 6.94 -14.10
N ALA A 620 24.99 5.86 -14.20
CA ALA A 620 25.85 5.45 -13.08
C ALA A 620 26.89 6.54 -12.78
N PRO A 621 27.23 6.79 -11.49
CA PRO A 621 28.34 7.67 -11.17
C PRO A 621 29.61 7.15 -11.85
N THR A 622 30.27 8.00 -12.65
CA THR A 622 31.60 7.68 -13.17
C THR A 622 32.55 7.53 -11.99
N SER A 623 33.27 6.41 -11.90
CA SER A 623 34.17 6.03 -10.80
C SER A 623 35.38 6.97 -10.57
N ASN A 624 35.38 8.19 -11.10
CA ASN A 624 36.50 9.14 -11.07
C ASN A 624 36.27 10.40 -10.21
N ALA A 625 35.23 10.43 -9.38
CA ALA A 625 35.15 11.44 -8.33
C ALA A 625 35.87 10.91 -7.09
N GLY A 626 37.15 11.27 -6.97
CA GLY A 626 37.97 10.97 -5.80
C GLY A 626 37.24 11.35 -4.50
N LEU A 627 37.24 10.41 -3.56
CA LEU A 627 36.91 10.66 -2.15
C LEU A 627 37.75 11.83 -1.64
N MET A 628 37.20 13.04 -1.64
CA MET A 628 37.66 14.09 -0.73
C MET A 628 37.20 13.68 0.67
N VAL A 629 38.10 12.98 1.35
CA VAL A 629 38.06 12.82 2.81
C VAL A 629 38.17 14.22 3.42
N PRO A 630 37.20 14.68 4.23
CA PRO A 630 37.42 15.88 5.02
C PRO A 630 38.50 15.55 6.06
N GLY A 631 39.63 16.26 5.98
CA GLY A 631 40.65 16.27 7.04
C GLY A 631 40.13 16.92 8.32
N PRO A 632 40.90 16.79 9.42
CA PRO A 632 40.43 16.63 10.80
C PRO A 632 39.52 17.73 11.34
#